data_AF-A0A3D4UQW0-F1
#
_entry.id   AF-A0A3D4UQW0-F1
#
_cell.length_a   1.000
_cell.length_b   1.000
_cell.length_c   1.000
_cell.angle_alpha   90.00
_cell.angle_beta   90.00
_cell.angle_gamma   90.00
#
_symmetry.space_group_name_H-M   'P 1'
#
loop_
_entity.id
_entity.type
_entity.pdbx_description
1 polymer ?
#
loop_
_entity_poly.entity_id
_entity_poly.type
_entity_poly.pdbx_seq_one_letter_code
_entity_poly.pdbx_strand_id
1 'polypeptide(L)'
;MWGTPLVVLLVGGGLFFLIYSRFIPYRYFFHSINILRGKYDDPNDPGDISHFEALASALAATVGLGNISGVAVAIAIGGPGA
;
A
#
# COMPACT_ATOMS: atom_id res chain seq x y z
N MET A 1 16.91 1.21 -20.83
CA MET A 1 16.03 1.97 -21.76
C MET A 1 14.59 2.08 -21.24
N TRP A 2 14.06 1.11 -20.48
CA TRP A 2 12.69 1.19 -19.89
C TRP A 2 12.60 1.71 -18.46
N GLY A 3 13.72 1.74 -17.71
CA GLY A 3 13.70 2.09 -16.29
C GLY A 3 13.14 3.49 -16.00
N THR A 4 13.66 4.52 -16.66
CA THR A 4 13.23 5.90 -16.43
C THR A 4 11.80 6.19 -16.89
N PRO A 5 11.32 5.74 -18.07
CA PRO A 5 9.90 5.92 -18.44
C PRO A 5 8.93 5.18 -17.51
N LEU A 6 9.27 3.96 -17.06
CA LEU A 6 8.41 3.19 -16.16
C LEU A 6 8.26 3.88 -14.79
N VAL A 7 9.36 4.39 -14.24
CA VAL A 7 9.34 5.14 -12.97
C VAL A 7 8.49 6.40 -13.10
N VAL A 8 8.62 7.15 -14.20
CA VAL A 8 7.81 8.35 -14.45
C VAL A 8 6.32 8.00 -14.53
N LEU A 9 5.95 6.90 -15.18
CA LEU A 9 4.56 6.46 -15.26
C LEU A 9 4.00 5.98 -13.90
N LEU A 10 4.78 5.24 -13.11
CA LEU A 10 4.36 4.77 -11.79
C LEU A 10 4.18 5.93 -10.81
N VAL A 11 5.17 6.83 -10.72
CA VAL A 11 5.11 8.00 -9.84
C VAL A 11 4.04 8.98 -10.30
N GLY A 12 3.97 9.25 -11.61
CA GLY A 12 2.97 10.14 -12.20
C GLY A 12 1.54 9.60 -12.08
N GLY A 13 1.35 8.30 -12.31
CA GLY A 13 0.07 7.63 -12.10
C GLY A 13 -0.36 7.65 -10.64
N GLY A 14 0.57 7.36 -9.71
CA GLY A 14 0.31 7.48 -8.27
C GLY A 14 -0.10 8.89 -7.86
N LEU A 15 0.60 9.91 -8.34
CA LEU A 15 0.27 11.32 -8.07
C LEU A 15 -1.08 11.71 -8.66
N PHE A 16 -1.39 11.27 -9.89
CA PHE A 16 -2.67 11.48 -10.53
C PHE A 16 -3.82 10.89 -9.70
N PHE A 17 -3.71 9.62 -9.29
CA PHE A 17 -4.73 8.97 -8.46
C PHE A 17 -4.86 9.60 -7.08
N LEU A 18 -3.77 10.10 -6.51
CA LEU A 18 -3.76 10.78 -5.22
C LEU A 18 -4.51 12.12 -5.26
N ILE A 19 -4.30 12.92 -6.30
CA ILE A 19 -5.04 14.19 -6.52
C ILE A 19 -6.50 13.90 -6.89
N TYR A 20 -6.74 12.97 -7.82
CA TYR A 20 -8.09 12.58 -8.24
C TYR A 20 -8.94 12.09 -7.05
N SER A 21 -8.35 11.26 -6.19
CA SER A 21 -9.00 10.76 -4.97
C SER A 21 -9.06 11.80 -3.85
N ARG A 22 -8.67 13.06 -4.07
CA ARG A 22 -8.73 14.16 -3.08
C ARG A 22 -8.12 13.79 -1.73
N PHE A 23 -7.03 13.02 -1.71
CA PHE A 23 -6.39 12.53 -0.47
C PHE A 23 -7.34 11.75 0.47
N ILE A 24 -8.43 11.19 -0.05
CA ILE A 24 -9.39 10.35 0.69
C ILE A 24 -8.69 9.23 1.48
N PRO A 25 -7.69 8.49 0.94
CA PRO A 25 -7.00 7.44 1.71
C PRO A 25 -6.39 7.93 3.03
N TYR A 26 -5.86 9.16 3.04
CA TYR A 26 -5.29 9.75 4.26
C TYR A 26 -6.37 10.16 5.25
N ARG A 27 -7.51 10.69 4.78
CA ARG A 27 -8.62 11.11 5.64
C ARG A 27 -9.33 9.93 6.31
N TYR A 28 -9.48 8.83 5.58
CA TYR A 28 -10.24 7.65 6.05
C TYR A 28 -9.37 6.54 6.66
N PHE A 29 -8.06 6.79 6.85
CA PHE A 29 -7.14 5.81 7.42
C PHE A 29 -7.65 5.17 8.72
N PHE A 30 -8.10 5.99 9.68
CA PHE A 30 -8.66 5.49 10.95
C PHE A 30 -9.97 4.72 10.78
N HIS A 31 -10.77 5.08 9.76
CA HIS A 31 -12.00 4.34 9.44
C HIS A 31 -11.64 2.94 8.89
N SER A 32 -10.66 2.86 7.99
CA SER A 32 -10.15 1.59 7.47
C SER A 32 -9.61 0.68 8.59
N ILE A 33 -8.88 1.22 9.57
CA ILE A 33 -8.43 0.43 10.73
C ILE A 33 -9.61 -0.10 11.56
N ASN A 34 -10.69 0.68 11.73
CA ASN A 34 -11.87 0.21 12.45
C ASN A 34 -12.61 -0.91 11.70
N ILE A 35 -12.63 -0.87 10.36
CA ILE A 35 -13.17 -1.96 9.53
C ILE A 35 -12.33 -3.22 9.74
N LEU A 36 -11.00 -3.11 9.64
CA LEU A 36 -10.09 -4.25 9.83
C LEU A 36 -10.14 -4.87 11.22
N ARG A 37 -10.61 -4.14 12.23
CA ARG A 37 -10.79 -4.64 13.61
C ARG A 37 -12.14 -5.34 13.82
N GLY A 38 -12.92 -5.55 12.76
CA GLY A 38 -14.21 -6.23 12.81
C GLY A 38 -15.35 -5.38 13.39
N LYS A 39 -15.16 -4.06 13.53
CA LYS A 39 -16.18 -3.17 14.12
C LYS A 39 -17.37 -2.93 13.17
N TYR A 40 -17.21 -3.29 11.90
CA TYR A 40 -18.21 -3.14 10.84
C TYR A 40 -18.41 -4.44 10.05
N ASP A 41 -17.98 -5.60 10.57
CA ASP A 41 -18.14 -6.89 9.89
C ASP A 41 -19.59 -7.37 10.07
N ASP A 42 -20.34 -7.51 8.98
CA ASP A 42 -21.65 -8.16 8.98
C ASP A 42 -21.48 -9.65 8.62
N PRO A 43 -21.97 -10.59 9.46
CA PRO A 43 -21.92 -12.02 9.14
C PRO A 43 -22.74 -12.44 7.90
N ASN A 44 -23.53 -11.55 7.31
CA ASN A 44 -24.24 -11.79 6.04
C ASN A 44 -23.52 -11.21 4.80
N ASP A 45 -22.37 -10.55 4.97
CA ASP A 45 -21.63 -10.01 3.84
C ASP A 45 -21.01 -11.14 3.00
N PRO A 46 -21.09 -11.05 1.66
CA PRO A 46 -20.50 -12.04 0.77
C PRO A 46 -18.96 -11.94 0.82
N GLY A 47 -18.32 -12.87 1.52
CA GLY A 47 -16.86 -13.00 1.57
C GLY A 47 -16.43 -14.33 2.18
N ASP A 48 -15.48 -15.01 1.53
CA ASP A 48 -14.95 -16.31 2.00
C ASP A 48 -13.95 -16.15 3.16
N ILE A 49 -13.40 -14.95 3.34
CA ILE A 49 -12.39 -14.61 4.35
C ILE A 49 -12.69 -13.24 4.96
N SER A 50 -12.26 -13.03 6.21
CA SER A 50 -12.42 -11.75 6.90
C SER A 50 -11.60 -10.62 6.24
N HIS A 51 -12.01 -9.36 6.45
CA HIS A 51 -11.26 -8.19 5.96
C HIS A 51 -9.81 -8.17 6.47
N PHE A 52 -9.59 -8.66 7.69
CA PHE A 52 -8.25 -8.79 8.26
C PHE A 52 -7.41 -9.85 7.53
N GLU A 53 -7.98 -11.03 7.23
CA GLU A 53 -7.29 -12.09 6.50
C GLU A 53 -6.94 -11.67 5.07
N ALA A 54 -7.83 -10.96 4.39
CA ALA A 54 -7.56 -10.40 3.06
C ALA A 54 -6.38 -9.41 3.09
N LEU A 55 -6.35 -8.51 4.08
CA LEU A 55 -5.23 -7.59 4.28
C LEU A 55 -3.94 -8.35 4.62
N ALA A 56 -4.00 -9.32 5.54
CA ALA A 56 -2.84 -10.09 5.97
C ALA A 56 -2.21 -10.85 4.79
N SER A 57 -3.03 -11.41 3.90
CA SER A 57 -2.57 -12.05 2.65
C SER A 57 -1.86 -11.08 1.72
N ALA A 58 -2.44 -9.90 1.48
CA ALA A 58 -1.83 -8.87 0.65
C ALA A 58 -0.53 -8.31 1.25
N LEU A 59 -0.47 -8.12 2.57
CA LEU A 59 0.73 -7.70 3.28
C LEU A 59 1.82 -8.78 3.22
N ALA A 60 1.47 -10.05 3.41
CA ALA A 60 2.42 -11.15 3.28
C ALA A 60 3.03 -11.23 1.87
N ALA A 61 2.23 -10.94 0.83
CA ALA A 61 2.71 -10.92 -0.55
C ALA A 61 3.65 -9.74 -0.84
N THR A 62 3.55 -8.64 -0.09
CA THR A 62 4.30 -7.40 -0.37
C THR A 62 5.43 -7.12 0.60
N VAL A 63 5.38 -7.64 1.84
CA VAL A 63 6.38 -7.46 2.89
C VAL A 63 7.31 -8.66 2.90
N GLY A 64 8.56 -8.46 2.47
CA GLY A 64 9.58 -9.49 2.52
C GLY A 64 10.99 -8.94 2.68
N LEU A 65 11.98 -9.85 2.68
CA LEU A 65 13.41 -9.51 2.79
C LEU A 65 13.83 -8.47 1.73
N GLY A 66 13.22 -8.52 0.54
CA GLY A 66 13.46 -7.59 -0.56
C GLY A 66 13.18 -6.12 -0.22
N ASN A 67 12.21 -5.83 0.65
CA ASN A 67 11.96 -4.44 1.06
C ASN A 67 13.03 -3.96 2.05
N ILE A 68 13.50 -4.83 2.94
CA ILE A 68 14.54 -4.50 3.92
C ILE A 68 15.89 -4.29 3.21
N SER A 69 16.27 -5.22 2.34
CA SER A 69 17.51 -5.10 1.56
C SER A 69 17.42 -3.97 0.53
N GLY A 70 16.25 -3.77 -0.08
CA GLY A 70 16.00 -2.68 -1.03
C GLY A 70 16.21 -1.31 -0.39
N VAL A 71 15.66 -1.07 0.80
CA VAL A 71 15.87 0.17 1.56
C VAL A 71 17.34 0.34 1.96
N ALA A 72 17.99 -0.74 2.43
CA ALA A 72 19.41 -0.67 2.80
C ALA A 72 20.30 -0.29 1.60
N VAL A 73 20.03 -0.86 0.43
CA VAL A 73 20.74 -0.55 -0.81
C VAL A 73 20.42 0.87 -1.30
N ALA A 74 19.16 1.30 -1.21
CA ALA A 74 18.74 2.66 -1.57
C ALA A 74 19.48 3.71 -0.73
N ILE A 75 19.58 3.50 0.59
CA ILE A 75 20.32 4.39 1.49
C ILE A 75 21.82 4.35 1.19
N ALA A 76 22.39 3.16 0.99
CA ALA A 76 23.83 3.00 0.74
C ALA A 76 24.28 3.69 -0.55
N ILE A 77 23.44 3.68 -1.59
CA ILE A 77 23.77 4.24 -2.91
C ILE A 77 23.26 5.68 -3.08
N GLY A 78 22.07 5.99 -2.55
CA GLY A 78 21.38 7.27 -2.72
C GLY A 78 21.52 8.25 -1.56
N GLY A 79 22.09 7.82 -0.43
CA GLY A 79 22.19 8.62 0.79
C GLY A 79 20.93 8.57 1.66
N PRO A 80 20.90 9.29 2.80
CA PRO A 80 19.85 9.16 3.81
C PRO A 80 18.45 9.68 3.41
N GLY A 81 18.32 10.27 2.21
CA GLY A 81 17.05 10.78 1.69
C GLY A 81 16.40 9.90 0.62
N ALA A 82 16.99 8.74 0.32
CA ALA A 82 16.47 7.73 -0.60
C ALA A 82 15.59 6.72 0.14
#